data_AF-A0A1B8DDC0-F1
#
_entry.id   AF-A0A1B8DDC0-F1
#
_cell.length_a   1.000
_cell.length_b   1.000
_cell.length_c   1.000
_cell.angle_alpha   90.00
_cell.angle_beta   90.00
_cell.angle_gamma   90.00
#
_symmetry.space_group_name_H-M   'P 1'
#
loop_
_entity.id
_entity.type
_entity.pdbx_description
1 polymer ?
#
loop_
_entity_poly.entity_id
_entity_poly.type
_entity_poly.pdbx_seq_one_letter_code
_entity_poly.pdbx_strand_id
1 'polypeptide(L)'
;MTTIRNIAIAGASGDLGSPILNALISSNLFTITILTRDSSKAQFPPSIRVIRVDYTSIPSLTAALHNQDAVISALTSSAMDTQDLLIKASIAAGVKRFIPSEFSSNIGNPKSSLLPVYQSKVAVHELLKRLAGENPGFTYTLIRNGPFLDWCLMKGVFVDFKGTTTPFYDGGDRRFSTTTLDTIGRAVVGVLQHLEETKNRAVFVHDIVTTQREILGMAEKLEPGRTWTPVDVSTADMEAVAQGKYAKGVVDLGASMGFLMRAVFGEGYGGEFEEVDNEMLGIPLKTDDELEGLVGAALATLEA
;
A
#
# COMPACT_ATOMS: atom_id res chain seq x y z
N MET A 1 -19.35 20.53 -9.67
CA MET A 1 -18.53 19.33 -9.43
C MET A 1 -17.51 19.65 -8.36
N THR A 2 -17.36 18.80 -7.35
CA THR A 2 -16.32 18.98 -6.33
C THR A 2 -14.96 18.81 -7.00
N THR A 3 -14.11 19.83 -6.93
CA THR A 3 -12.74 19.76 -7.45
C THR A 3 -11.78 19.68 -6.27
N ILE A 4 -10.85 18.73 -6.31
CA ILE A 4 -9.70 18.67 -5.39
C ILE A 4 -8.56 19.46 -6.02
N ARG A 5 -7.97 20.41 -5.27
CA ARG A 5 -6.77 21.15 -5.70
C ARG A 5 -5.69 21.12 -4.62
N ASN A 6 -6.05 21.39 -3.37
CA ASN A 6 -5.10 21.41 -2.26
C ASN A 6 -5.10 20.04 -1.58
N ILE A 7 -3.93 19.41 -1.51
CA ILE A 7 -3.80 18.06 -0.96
C ILE A 7 -2.73 18.05 0.12
N ALA A 8 -3.08 17.50 1.28
CA ALA A 8 -2.11 17.17 2.30
C ALA A 8 -1.74 15.68 2.26
N ILE A 9 -0.44 15.38 2.41
CA ILE A 9 0.07 14.00 2.53
C ILE A 9 0.83 13.82 3.84
N ALA A 10 0.42 12.83 4.62
CA ALA A 10 1.11 12.35 5.80
C ALA A 10 1.96 11.12 5.45
N GLY A 11 3.18 11.03 5.99
CA GLY A 11 4.08 9.89 5.72
C GLY A 11 4.83 9.96 4.39
N ALA A 12 4.97 11.16 3.81
CA ALA A 12 5.54 11.39 2.48
C ALA A 12 7.01 10.99 2.28
N SER A 13 7.74 10.64 3.35
CA SER A 13 9.14 10.18 3.29
C SER A 13 9.29 8.66 3.43
N GLY A 14 8.18 7.92 3.54
CA GLY A 14 8.21 6.46 3.67
C GLY A 14 8.41 5.76 2.33
N ASP A 15 8.62 4.44 2.38
CA ASP A 15 8.81 3.57 1.20
C ASP A 15 7.67 3.72 0.19
N LEU A 16 6.42 3.86 0.66
CA LEU A 16 5.26 4.12 -0.20
C LEU A 16 4.93 5.61 -0.35
N GLY A 17 5.10 6.40 0.71
CA GLY A 17 4.74 7.82 0.70
C GLY A 17 5.57 8.64 -0.30
N SER A 18 6.84 8.27 -0.51
CA SER A 18 7.72 8.96 -1.45
C SER A 18 7.30 8.74 -2.92
N PRO A 19 7.02 7.50 -3.38
CA PRO A 19 6.38 7.25 -4.67
C PRO A 19 5.05 8.00 -4.88
N ILE A 20 4.17 8.01 -3.88
CA ILE A 20 2.90 8.77 -3.94
C ILE A 20 3.18 10.27 -4.11
N LEU A 21 4.09 10.83 -3.32
CA LEU A 21 4.49 12.23 -3.43
C LEU A 21 5.03 12.54 -4.83
N ASN A 22 5.89 11.69 -5.39
CA ASN A 22 6.45 11.87 -6.74
C ASN A 22 5.37 11.85 -7.82
N ALA A 23 4.39 10.94 -7.74
CA ALA A 23 3.28 10.88 -8.68
C ALA A 23 2.40 12.14 -8.59
N LEU A 24 2.10 12.61 -7.38
CA LEU A 24 1.37 13.86 -7.16
C LEU A 24 2.10 15.06 -7.79
N ILE A 25 3.42 15.19 -7.57
CA ILE A 25 4.25 16.25 -8.16
C ILE A 25 4.22 16.17 -9.68
N SER A 26 4.46 14.97 -10.22
CA SER A 26 4.57 14.74 -11.66
C SER A 26 3.25 14.98 -12.40
N SER A 27 2.11 14.79 -11.72
CA SER A 27 0.80 15.09 -12.29
C SER A 27 0.62 16.58 -12.61
N ASN A 28 1.28 17.48 -11.86
CA ASN A 28 1.10 18.92 -11.95
C ASN A 28 -0.38 19.39 -11.80
N LEU A 29 -1.22 18.59 -11.14
CA LEU A 29 -2.65 18.86 -10.97
C LEU A 29 -2.97 19.53 -9.62
N PHE A 30 -2.09 19.38 -8.63
CA PHE A 30 -2.39 19.65 -7.24
C PHE A 30 -1.37 20.58 -6.57
N THR A 31 -1.85 21.39 -5.62
CA THR A 31 -1.02 22.09 -4.66
C THR A 31 -0.78 21.18 -3.47
N ILE A 32 0.46 20.74 -3.28
CA ILE A 32 0.81 19.70 -2.31
C ILE A 32 1.31 20.34 -1.01
N THR A 33 0.83 19.84 0.12
CA THR A 33 1.32 20.12 1.47
C THR A 33 1.78 18.83 2.13
N ILE A 34 3.00 18.79 2.65
CA ILE A 34 3.52 17.63 3.38
C ILE A 34 3.32 17.84 4.88
N LEU A 35 2.70 16.86 5.53
CA LEU A 35 2.59 16.80 6.99
C LEU A 35 3.71 15.92 7.54
N THR A 36 4.57 16.50 8.37
CA THR A 36 5.69 15.79 8.98
C THR A 36 5.69 15.94 10.49
N ARG A 37 6.22 14.96 11.21
CA ARG A 37 6.39 15.05 12.67
C ARG A 37 7.40 16.15 13.01
N ASP A 38 7.23 16.80 14.15
CA ASP A 38 8.21 17.79 14.65
C ASP A 38 9.63 17.23 14.75
N SER A 39 9.76 15.96 15.13
CA SER A 39 11.05 15.26 15.26
C SER A 39 11.63 14.76 13.94
N SER A 40 10.92 14.90 12.82
CA SER A 40 11.36 14.39 11.52
C SER A 40 12.54 15.17 10.97
N LYS A 41 13.53 14.45 10.44
CA LYS A 41 14.70 15.00 9.74
C LYS A 41 14.61 14.82 8.21
N ALA A 42 13.49 14.30 7.70
CA ALA A 42 13.29 14.10 6.28
C ALA A 42 13.38 15.43 5.53
N GLN A 43 14.07 15.41 4.39
CA GLN A 43 14.18 16.55 3.49
C GLN A 43 13.22 16.35 2.32
N PHE A 44 12.58 17.44 1.91
CA PHE A 44 11.63 17.46 0.81
C PHE A 44 12.02 18.55 -0.19
N PRO A 45 11.55 18.48 -1.45
CA PRO A 45 11.80 19.53 -2.43
C PRO A 45 11.40 20.91 -1.88
N PRO A 46 12.23 21.95 -2.05
CA PRO A 46 11.98 23.27 -1.46
C PRO A 46 10.75 23.96 -2.05
N SER A 47 10.28 23.52 -3.21
CA SER A 47 9.06 23.99 -3.87
C SER A 47 7.77 23.50 -3.19
N ILE A 48 7.84 22.56 -2.26
CA ILE A 48 6.66 21.96 -1.61
C ILE A 48 6.53 22.48 -0.20
N ARG A 49 5.32 22.90 0.15
CA ARG A 49 5.01 23.37 1.50
C ARG A 49 5.10 22.19 2.49
N VAL A 50 5.90 22.35 3.54
CA VAL A 50 6.01 21.37 4.63
C VAL A 50 5.46 22.00 5.91
N ILE A 51 4.53 21.31 6.58
CA ILE A 51 3.99 21.70 7.88
C ILE A 51 4.38 20.64 8.90
N ARG A 52 4.97 21.08 10.00
CA ARG A 52 5.24 20.20 11.14
C ARG A 52 4.01 20.12 12.04
N VAL A 53 3.67 18.91 12.46
CA VAL A 53 2.46 18.64 13.24
C VAL A 53 2.72 17.66 14.37
N ASP A 54 1.95 17.83 15.43
CA ASP A 54 1.79 16.83 16.49
C ASP A 54 0.61 15.93 16.13
N TYR A 55 0.92 14.69 15.74
CA TYR A 55 -0.05 13.68 15.36
C TYR A 55 -0.90 13.15 16.52
N THR A 56 -0.60 13.56 17.76
CA THR A 56 -1.41 13.26 18.95
C THR A 56 -2.42 14.36 19.27
N SER A 57 -2.39 15.49 18.54
CA SER A 57 -3.18 16.68 18.81
C SER A 57 -4.13 17.01 17.66
N ILE A 58 -5.43 16.80 17.88
CA ILE A 58 -6.49 17.21 16.93
C ILE A 58 -6.36 18.70 16.57
N PRO A 59 -6.21 19.64 17.53
CA PRO A 59 -6.04 21.05 17.18
C PRO A 59 -4.84 21.33 16.27
N SER A 60 -3.69 20.67 16.50
CA SER A 60 -2.49 20.82 15.65
C SER A 60 -2.77 20.34 14.23
N LEU A 61 -3.37 19.16 14.09
CA LEU A 61 -3.72 18.57 12.80
C LEU A 61 -4.77 19.42 12.06
N THR A 62 -5.84 19.84 12.75
CA THR A 62 -6.90 20.67 12.15
C THR A 62 -6.36 21.99 11.62
N ALA A 63 -5.48 22.66 12.38
CA ALA A 63 -4.85 23.90 11.94
C ALA A 63 -3.99 23.71 10.67
N ALA A 64 -3.25 22.60 10.59
CA ALA A 64 -2.44 22.26 9.42
C ALA A 64 -3.28 21.88 8.19
N LEU A 65 -4.47 21.33 8.41
CA LEU A 65 -5.40 20.86 7.38
C LEU A 65 -6.37 21.93 6.88
N HIS A 66 -6.34 23.14 7.45
CA HIS A 66 -7.16 24.25 6.95
C HIS A 66 -6.87 24.55 5.48
N ASN A 67 -7.91 24.75 4.68
CA ASN A 67 -7.86 24.93 3.22
C ASN A 67 -7.35 23.72 2.41
N GLN A 68 -7.31 22.51 2.97
CA GLN A 68 -7.02 21.30 2.22
C GLN A 68 -8.32 20.66 1.71
N ASP A 69 -8.34 20.26 0.44
CA ASP A 69 -9.49 19.57 -0.16
C ASP A 69 -9.44 18.06 0.10
N ALA A 70 -8.24 17.48 0.08
CA ALA A 70 -8.02 16.06 0.30
C ALA A 70 -6.83 15.79 1.23
N VAL A 71 -6.87 14.64 1.92
CA VAL A 71 -5.78 14.15 2.76
C VAL A 71 -5.45 12.72 2.39
N ILE A 72 -4.16 12.43 2.23
CA ILE A 72 -3.61 11.10 2.00
C ILE A 72 -2.78 10.70 3.21
N SER A 73 -3.06 9.53 3.77
CA SER A 73 -2.26 8.94 4.83
C SER A 73 -1.43 7.79 4.25
N ALA A 74 -0.11 7.96 4.23
CA ALA A 74 0.87 6.90 3.96
C ALA A 74 1.68 6.55 5.22
N LEU A 75 1.08 6.73 6.40
CA LEU A 75 1.69 6.40 7.69
C LEU A 75 1.75 4.88 7.90
N THR A 76 2.75 4.39 8.64
CA THR A 76 2.89 2.95 8.91
C THR A 76 1.76 2.42 9.80
N SER A 77 1.43 1.14 9.63
CA SER A 77 0.31 0.42 10.27
C SER A 77 0.31 0.43 11.81
N SER A 78 1.45 0.75 12.43
CA SER A 78 1.67 0.78 13.89
C SER A 78 1.01 1.97 14.60
N ALA A 79 0.17 2.75 13.91
CA ALA A 79 -0.34 4.03 14.40
C ALA A 79 -1.85 4.20 14.14
N MET A 80 -2.68 3.21 14.53
CA MET A 80 -4.15 3.29 14.43
C MET A 80 -4.68 4.58 15.10
N ASP A 81 -4.21 4.88 16.31
CA ASP A 81 -4.60 6.07 17.05
C ASP A 81 -4.27 7.36 16.28
N THR A 82 -3.09 7.43 15.68
CA THR A 82 -2.71 8.56 14.84
C THR A 82 -3.64 8.73 13.64
N GLN A 83 -4.09 7.64 13.04
CA GLN A 83 -4.95 7.69 11.86
C GLN A 83 -6.37 8.14 12.22
N ASP A 84 -6.92 7.68 13.35
CA ASP A 84 -8.20 8.17 13.89
C ASP A 84 -8.17 9.69 14.12
N LEU A 85 -7.12 10.19 14.79
CA LEU A 85 -6.96 11.63 15.04
C LEU A 85 -6.84 12.43 13.74
N LEU A 86 -6.11 11.90 12.74
CA LEU A 86 -5.98 12.54 11.43
C LEU A 86 -7.30 12.59 10.67
N ILE A 87 -8.13 11.53 10.74
CA ILE A 87 -9.46 11.50 10.12
C ILE A 87 -10.36 12.55 10.78
N LYS A 88 -10.42 12.57 12.12
CA LYS A 88 -11.24 13.54 12.88
C LYS A 88 -10.81 14.98 12.61
N ALA A 89 -9.51 15.25 12.57
CA ALA A 89 -8.98 16.56 12.22
C ALA A 89 -9.29 16.96 10.77
N SER A 90 -9.26 16.01 9.84
CA SER A 90 -9.65 16.25 8.44
C SER A 90 -11.11 16.71 8.34
N ILE A 91 -12.02 16.03 9.05
CA ILE A 91 -13.43 16.42 9.11
C ILE A 91 -13.58 17.82 9.73
N ALA A 92 -12.92 18.07 10.87
CA ALA A 92 -12.96 19.36 11.54
C ALA A 92 -12.42 20.52 10.69
N ALA A 93 -11.46 20.25 9.80
CA ALA A 93 -10.89 21.21 8.86
C ALA A 93 -11.72 21.39 7.57
N GLY A 94 -12.78 20.60 7.36
CA GLY A 94 -13.62 20.64 6.17
C GLY A 94 -13.04 19.93 4.94
N VAL A 95 -12.13 18.97 5.15
CA VAL A 95 -11.58 18.11 4.08
C VAL A 95 -12.69 17.30 3.43
N LYS A 96 -12.65 17.18 2.10
CA LYS A 96 -13.70 16.55 1.29
C LYS A 96 -13.41 15.08 1.00
N ARG A 97 -12.14 14.72 0.81
CA ARG A 97 -11.69 13.35 0.50
C ARG A 97 -10.56 12.90 1.42
N PHE A 98 -10.70 11.72 2.01
CA PHE A 98 -9.63 11.06 2.76
C PHE A 98 -9.22 9.74 2.10
N ILE A 99 -7.91 9.55 1.90
CA ILE A 99 -7.33 8.28 1.46
C ILE A 99 -6.51 7.74 2.65
N PRO A 100 -7.00 6.72 3.38
CA PRO A 100 -6.31 6.18 4.54
C PRO A 100 -5.06 5.40 4.13
N SER A 101 -4.24 5.06 5.14
CA SER A 101 -3.13 4.12 4.99
C SER A 101 -3.67 2.70 4.87
N GLU A 102 -4.25 2.42 3.70
CA GLU A 102 -4.82 1.13 3.33
C GLU A 102 -3.82 0.30 2.51
N PHE A 103 -3.55 0.69 1.26
CA PHE A 103 -2.51 0.15 0.39
C PHE A 103 -2.11 -1.31 0.64
N SER A 104 -3.08 -2.22 0.61
CA SER A 104 -2.91 -3.62 1.03
C SER A 104 -3.66 -4.62 0.14
N SER A 105 -3.65 -5.89 0.56
CA SER A 105 -4.43 -7.00 -0.03
C SER A 105 -5.95 -6.79 0.10
N ASN A 106 -6.73 -7.75 -0.41
CA ASN A 106 -8.18 -7.74 -0.35
C ASN A 106 -8.73 -7.94 1.08
N ILE A 107 -8.69 -6.91 1.92
CA ILE A 107 -9.20 -6.95 3.30
C ILE A 107 -10.73 -7.12 3.34
N GLY A 108 -11.45 -6.96 2.23
CA GLY A 108 -12.87 -7.27 2.15
C GLY A 108 -13.18 -8.76 2.01
N ASN A 109 -12.17 -9.58 1.74
CA ASN A 109 -12.32 -11.04 1.72
C ASN A 109 -12.54 -11.57 3.15
N PRO A 110 -13.53 -12.44 3.41
CA PRO A 110 -13.87 -12.93 4.75
C PRO A 110 -12.75 -13.67 5.48
N LYS A 111 -11.81 -14.31 4.77
CA LYS A 111 -10.66 -14.97 5.39
C LYS A 111 -9.55 -13.95 5.70
N SER A 112 -9.22 -13.10 4.73
CA SER A 112 -8.20 -12.06 4.92
C SER A 112 -8.58 -11.09 6.02
N SER A 113 -9.85 -10.68 6.12
CA SER A 113 -10.33 -9.76 7.16
C SER A 113 -10.15 -10.28 8.59
N LEU A 114 -9.95 -11.59 8.78
CA LEU A 114 -9.74 -12.21 10.10
C LEU A 114 -8.26 -12.24 10.51
N LEU A 115 -7.33 -11.97 9.60
CA LEU A 115 -5.91 -11.98 9.92
C LEU A 115 -5.59 -10.83 10.90
N PRO A 116 -4.91 -11.10 12.04
CA PRO A 116 -4.58 -10.10 13.05
C PRO A 116 -3.88 -8.85 12.51
N VAL A 117 -3.02 -8.98 11.49
CA VAL A 117 -2.31 -7.86 10.86
C VAL A 117 -3.25 -6.81 10.25
N TYR A 118 -4.47 -7.19 9.87
CA TYR A 118 -5.44 -6.30 9.23
C TYR A 118 -6.49 -5.72 10.17
N GLN A 119 -6.56 -6.15 11.42
CA GLN A 119 -7.62 -5.71 12.35
C GLN A 119 -7.63 -4.19 12.57
N SER A 120 -6.46 -3.56 12.61
CA SER A 120 -6.38 -2.08 12.71
C SER A 120 -6.93 -1.38 11.46
N LYS A 121 -6.73 -1.95 10.27
CA LYS A 121 -7.28 -1.41 9.01
C LYS A 121 -8.80 -1.62 8.94
N VAL A 122 -9.29 -2.80 9.33
CA VAL A 122 -10.74 -3.07 9.43
C VAL A 122 -11.41 -2.06 10.38
N ALA A 123 -10.80 -1.78 11.53
CA ALA A 123 -11.31 -0.77 12.46
C ALA A 123 -11.36 0.64 11.83
N VAL A 124 -10.34 1.02 11.05
CA VAL A 124 -10.31 2.29 10.29
C VAL A 124 -11.41 2.31 9.21
N HIS A 125 -11.72 1.20 8.54
CA HIS A 125 -12.80 1.15 7.54
C HIS A 125 -14.16 1.42 8.18
N GLU A 126 -14.46 0.76 9.29
CA GLU A 126 -15.71 0.97 10.01
C GLU A 126 -15.83 2.40 10.56
N LEU A 127 -14.72 2.95 11.05
CA LEU A 127 -14.64 4.35 11.45
C LEU A 127 -14.95 5.31 10.29
N LEU A 128 -14.30 5.13 9.13
CA LEU A 128 -14.51 5.96 7.95
C LEU A 128 -15.94 5.87 7.42
N LYS A 129 -16.48 4.65 7.34
CA LYS A 129 -17.87 4.40 6.91
C LYS A 129 -18.86 5.13 7.80
N ARG A 130 -18.70 5.02 9.12
CA ARG A 130 -19.55 5.71 10.08
C ARG A 130 -19.42 7.24 9.97
N LEU A 131 -18.20 7.76 9.98
CA LEU A 131 -17.96 9.21 9.93
C LEU A 131 -18.41 9.84 8.61
N ALA A 132 -18.25 9.16 7.48
CA ALA A 132 -18.78 9.64 6.20
C ALA A 132 -20.32 9.66 6.16
N GLY A 133 -20.99 8.73 6.85
CA GLY A 133 -22.45 8.75 7.03
C GLY A 133 -22.93 9.91 7.92
N GLU A 134 -22.13 10.27 8.94
CA GLU A 134 -22.40 11.39 9.85
C GLU A 134 -22.07 12.77 9.23
N ASN A 135 -21.20 12.81 8.21
CA ASN A 135 -20.66 14.04 7.63
C ASN A 135 -20.79 14.02 6.09
N PRO A 136 -21.91 14.50 5.51
CA PRO A 136 -22.18 14.40 4.06
C PRO A 136 -21.14 15.07 3.14
N GLY A 137 -20.37 16.03 3.66
CA GLY A 137 -19.28 16.69 2.93
C GLY A 137 -17.95 15.93 2.94
N PHE A 138 -17.83 14.86 3.72
CA PHE A 138 -16.63 14.06 3.88
C PHE A 138 -16.79 12.69 3.20
N THR A 139 -15.81 12.32 2.39
CA THR A 139 -15.79 11.05 1.67
C THR A 139 -14.44 10.37 1.82
N TYR A 140 -14.39 9.06 1.59
CA TYR A 140 -13.14 8.30 1.60
C TYR A 140 -13.02 7.37 0.40
N THR A 141 -11.79 6.92 0.13
CA THR A 141 -11.52 5.85 -0.84
C THR A 141 -10.45 4.92 -0.27
N LEU A 142 -10.71 3.62 -0.27
CA LEU A 142 -9.73 2.60 0.14
C LEU A 142 -9.03 2.07 -1.10
N ILE A 143 -7.69 2.05 -1.14
CA ILE A 143 -6.94 1.55 -2.31
C ILE A 143 -6.37 0.17 -1.99
N ARG A 144 -6.81 -0.85 -2.74
CA ARG A 144 -6.33 -2.23 -2.66
C ARG A 144 -5.44 -2.50 -3.86
N ASN A 145 -4.16 -2.69 -3.61
CA ASN A 145 -3.15 -2.81 -4.66
C ASN A 145 -2.32 -4.11 -4.57
N GLY A 146 -2.64 -4.98 -3.63
CA GLY A 146 -1.84 -6.18 -3.37
C GLY A 146 -0.44 -5.84 -2.82
N PRO A 147 0.54 -6.74 -2.94
CA PRO A 147 1.89 -6.47 -2.51
C PRO A 147 2.63 -5.53 -3.47
N PHE A 148 3.62 -4.80 -2.94
CA PHE A 148 4.43 -3.83 -3.69
C PHE A 148 5.48 -4.58 -4.52
N LEU A 149 5.23 -4.77 -5.82
CA LEU A 149 5.98 -5.67 -6.70
C LEU A 149 7.49 -5.44 -6.64
N ASP A 150 7.92 -4.23 -7.01
CA ASP A 150 9.31 -3.81 -7.07
C ASP A 150 9.98 -3.90 -5.68
N TRP A 151 9.31 -3.45 -4.63
CA TRP A 151 9.83 -3.58 -3.26
C TRP A 151 9.95 -5.05 -2.83
N CYS A 152 8.97 -5.90 -3.13
CA CYS A 152 8.97 -7.32 -2.77
C CYS A 152 10.06 -8.10 -3.53
N LEU A 153 10.29 -7.80 -4.81
CA LEU A 153 11.42 -8.35 -5.59
C LEU A 153 12.75 -7.95 -4.96
N MET A 154 12.94 -6.66 -4.67
CA MET A 154 14.16 -6.11 -4.06
C MET A 154 14.47 -6.68 -2.68
N LYS A 155 13.43 -7.00 -1.89
CA LYS A 155 13.57 -7.58 -0.55
C LYS A 155 13.64 -9.11 -0.55
N GLY A 156 13.50 -9.75 -1.70
CA GLY A 156 13.46 -11.19 -1.82
C GLY A 156 12.23 -11.83 -1.15
N VAL A 157 11.11 -11.10 -1.09
CA VAL A 157 9.87 -11.58 -0.46
C VAL A 157 9.21 -12.66 -1.32
N PHE A 158 9.11 -12.43 -2.64
CA PHE A 158 8.51 -13.43 -3.55
C PHE A 158 9.49 -14.51 -3.95
N VAL A 159 10.71 -14.11 -4.28
CA VAL A 159 11.81 -15.00 -4.64
C VAL A 159 13.07 -14.46 -3.97
N ASP A 160 13.75 -15.27 -3.16
CA ASP A 160 15.03 -14.87 -2.57
C ASP A 160 16.12 -15.00 -3.63
N PHE A 161 16.39 -13.88 -4.30
CA PHE A 161 17.44 -13.82 -5.31
C PHE A 161 18.84 -13.90 -4.70
N LYS A 162 19.05 -13.63 -3.39
CA LYS A 162 20.37 -13.61 -2.74
C LYS A 162 20.85 -14.99 -2.36
N GLY A 163 19.96 -15.83 -1.87
CA GLY A 163 20.26 -17.20 -1.47
C GLY A 163 20.52 -18.15 -2.65
N THR A 164 20.80 -19.40 -2.30
CA THR A 164 20.74 -20.56 -3.22
C THR A 164 19.40 -21.30 -3.12
N THR A 165 18.54 -20.89 -2.19
CA THR A 165 17.20 -21.42 -1.97
C THR A 165 16.19 -20.28 -1.99
N THR A 166 14.97 -20.54 -2.45
CA THR A 166 13.89 -19.54 -2.44
C THR A 166 12.59 -20.14 -1.89
N PRO A 167 11.78 -19.41 -1.11
CA PRO A 167 10.49 -19.94 -0.68
C PRO A 167 9.51 -20.01 -1.85
N PHE A 168 8.78 -21.10 -1.97
CA PHE A 168 7.54 -21.21 -2.73
C PHE A 168 6.39 -21.35 -1.75
N TYR A 169 5.56 -20.33 -1.66
CA TYR A 169 4.44 -20.29 -0.72
C TYR A 169 3.29 -21.11 -1.29
N ASP A 170 2.86 -22.12 -0.53
CA ASP A 170 1.81 -23.07 -0.91
C ASP A 170 2.01 -23.60 -2.36
N GLY A 171 3.24 -24.01 -2.70
CA GLY A 171 3.62 -24.57 -3.99
C GLY A 171 4.08 -23.56 -5.07
N GLY A 172 3.89 -22.25 -4.87
CA GLY A 172 4.41 -21.20 -5.77
C GLY A 172 3.61 -20.97 -7.07
N ASP A 173 2.57 -21.78 -7.33
CA ASP A 173 1.67 -21.69 -8.50
C ASP A 173 0.48 -20.75 -8.30
N ARG A 174 0.30 -20.21 -7.08
CA ARG A 174 -0.82 -19.34 -6.76
C ARG A 174 -0.67 -18.01 -7.48
N ARG A 175 -1.64 -17.70 -8.34
CA ARG A 175 -1.77 -16.40 -9.00
C ARG A 175 -2.08 -15.33 -7.96
N PHE A 176 -1.44 -14.18 -8.08
CA PHE A 176 -1.70 -13.04 -7.22
C PHE A 176 -1.55 -11.73 -7.99
N SER A 177 -2.36 -10.74 -7.61
CA SER A 177 -2.30 -9.37 -8.12
C SER A 177 -1.24 -8.58 -7.35
N THR A 178 -0.38 -7.86 -8.08
CA THR A 178 0.70 -7.07 -7.49
C THR A 178 0.92 -5.78 -8.28
N THR A 179 1.48 -4.77 -7.60
CA THR A 179 1.59 -3.41 -8.12
C THR A 179 2.92 -2.81 -7.74
N THR A 180 3.60 -2.15 -8.66
CA THR A 180 4.78 -1.32 -8.40
C THR A 180 4.41 -0.09 -7.58
N LEU A 181 5.36 0.37 -6.75
CA LEU A 181 5.19 1.57 -5.94
C LEU A 181 4.78 2.81 -6.77
N ASP A 182 5.34 2.93 -7.98
CA ASP A 182 5.04 3.97 -8.95
C ASP A 182 3.57 3.92 -9.45
N THR A 183 3.06 2.73 -9.81
CA THR A 183 1.64 2.56 -10.16
C THR A 183 0.72 2.91 -8.99
N ILE A 184 1.08 2.57 -7.75
CA ILE A 184 0.26 2.95 -6.58
C ILE A 184 0.17 4.49 -6.47
N GLY A 185 1.28 5.19 -6.70
CA GLY A 185 1.29 6.66 -6.76
C GLY A 185 0.34 7.21 -7.82
N ARG A 186 0.35 6.64 -9.04
CA ARG A 186 -0.61 7.02 -10.09
C ARG A 186 -2.06 6.69 -9.73
N ALA A 187 -2.31 5.56 -9.08
CA ALA A 187 -3.66 5.19 -8.65
C ALA A 187 -4.24 6.21 -7.65
N VAL A 188 -3.40 6.74 -6.75
CA VAL A 188 -3.79 7.84 -5.86
C VAL A 188 -4.19 9.09 -6.66
N VAL A 189 -3.41 9.46 -7.68
CA VAL A 189 -3.75 10.58 -8.57
C VAL A 189 -5.10 10.33 -9.28
N GLY A 190 -5.29 9.15 -9.87
CA GLY A 190 -6.55 8.77 -10.51
C GLY A 190 -7.74 8.86 -9.56
N VAL A 191 -7.64 8.34 -8.34
CA VAL A 191 -8.71 8.42 -7.33
C VAL A 191 -9.13 9.87 -7.04
N LEU A 192 -8.16 10.79 -6.99
CA LEU A 192 -8.41 12.21 -6.73
C LEU A 192 -9.04 12.94 -7.92
N GLN A 193 -8.96 12.36 -9.13
CA GLN A 193 -9.62 12.86 -10.33
C GLN A 193 -11.02 12.25 -10.53
N HIS A 194 -11.29 11.06 -9.98
CA HIS A 194 -12.54 10.31 -10.13
C HIS A 194 -13.34 10.26 -8.83
N LEU A 195 -13.73 11.42 -8.31
CA LEU A 195 -14.30 11.51 -6.96
C LEU A 195 -15.64 10.80 -6.81
N GLU A 196 -16.53 10.83 -7.80
CA GLU A 196 -17.85 10.22 -7.65
C GLU A 196 -17.77 8.70 -7.79
N GLU A 197 -16.98 8.21 -8.75
CA GLU A 197 -16.77 6.79 -9.04
C GLU A 197 -16.05 6.06 -7.90
N THR A 198 -15.22 6.78 -7.14
CA THR A 198 -14.42 6.24 -6.03
C THR A 198 -14.97 6.58 -4.65
N LYS A 199 -16.16 7.20 -4.58
CA LYS A 199 -16.76 7.69 -3.35
C LYS A 199 -17.13 6.55 -2.39
N ASN A 200 -16.59 6.60 -1.17
CA ASN A 200 -16.95 5.75 -0.03
C ASN A 200 -16.88 4.24 -0.32
N ARG A 201 -15.93 3.83 -1.17
CA ARG A 201 -15.72 2.43 -1.55
C ARG A 201 -14.24 2.08 -1.61
N ALA A 202 -13.97 0.78 -1.67
CA ALA A 202 -12.65 0.29 -2.05
C ALA A 202 -12.52 0.27 -3.56
N VAL A 203 -11.38 0.70 -4.07
CA VAL A 203 -10.93 0.49 -5.44
C VAL A 203 -9.85 -0.57 -5.46
N PHE A 204 -9.81 -1.35 -6.53
CA PHE A 204 -8.80 -2.39 -6.75
C PHE A 204 -7.92 -1.99 -7.92
N VAL A 205 -6.61 -2.12 -7.76
CA VAL A 205 -5.65 -1.83 -8.83
C VAL A 205 -4.56 -2.89 -8.82
N HIS A 206 -4.09 -3.27 -10.00
CA HIS A 206 -2.86 -4.05 -10.13
C HIS A 206 -2.06 -3.64 -11.36
N ASP A 207 -0.77 -3.97 -11.38
CA ASP A 207 0.00 -3.93 -12.62
C ASP A 207 -0.18 -5.21 -13.42
N ILE A 208 -0.06 -6.33 -12.72
CA ILE A 208 0.02 -7.66 -13.32
C ILE A 208 -0.47 -8.71 -12.34
N VAL A 209 -0.94 -9.82 -12.90
CA VAL A 209 -1.17 -11.06 -12.17
C VAL A 209 -0.09 -12.06 -12.56
N THR A 210 0.62 -12.60 -11.58
CA THR A 210 1.71 -13.56 -11.80
C THR A 210 1.77 -14.60 -10.68
N THR A 211 2.76 -15.49 -10.73
CA THR A 211 3.07 -16.55 -9.77
C THR A 211 4.55 -16.48 -9.37
N GLN A 212 4.92 -17.12 -8.26
CA GLN A 212 6.34 -17.20 -7.87
C GLN A 212 7.16 -18.01 -8.87
N ARG A 213 6.55 -19.00 -9.53
CA ARG A 213 7.21 -19.79 -10.58
C ARG A 213 7.55 -18.97 -11.82
N GLU A 214 6.64 -18.13 -12.29
CA GLU A 214 6.90 -17.24 -13.43
C GLU A 214 8.04 -16.28 -13.11
N ILE A 215 8.00 -15.63 -11.93
CA ILE A 215 9.07 -14.73 -11.47
C ILE A 215 10.41 -15.47 -11.39
N LEU A 216 10.45 -16.68 -10.82
CA LEU A 216 11.69 -17.46 -10.74
C LEU A 216 12.18 -17.87 -12.15
N GLY A 217 11.29 -18.30 -13.03
CA GLY A 217 11.65 -18.67 -14.40
C GLY A 217 12.25 -17.51 -15.19
N MET A 218 11.75 -16.29 -14.98
CA MET A 218 12.37 -15.07 -15.52
C MET A 218 13.78 -14.84 -14.96
N ALA A 219 13.97 -15.03 -13.65
CA ALA A 219 15.30 -14.89 -13.03
C ALA A 219 16.30 -15.94 -13.56
N GLU A 220 15.88 -17.20 -13.72
CA GLU A 220 16.70 -18.28 -14.29
C GLU A 220 17.07 -18.03 -15.75
N LYS A 221 16.16 -17.44 -16.53
CA LYS A 221 16.43 -17.03 -17.91
C LYS A 221 17.47 -15.91 -17.97
N LEU A 222 17.39 -14.94 -17.07
CA LEU A 222 18.29 -13.79 -17.01
C LEU A 222 19.69 -14.17 -16.50
N GLU A 223 19.77 -15.12 -15.57
CA GLU A 223 21.01 -15.54 -14.90
C GLU A 223 21.22 -17.06 -15.01
N PRO A 224 21.52 -17.59 -16.20
CA PRO A 224 21.63 -19.04 -16.42
C PRO A 224 22.77 -19.71 -15.66
N GLY A 225 23.71 -18.93 -15.10
CA GLY A 225 24.80 -19.40 -14.26
C GLY A 225 24.44 -19.54 -12.77
N ARG A 226 23.25 -19.07 -12.36
CA ARG A 226 22.78 -19.10 -10.98
C ARG A 226 21.65 -20.10 -10.83
N THR A 227 21.59 -20.76 -9.68
CA THR A 227 20.54 -21.73 -9.37
C THR A 227 19.89 -21.37 -8.06
N TRP A 228 18.56 -21.30 -8.07
CA TRP A 228 17.75 -21.14 -6.87
C TRP A 228 16.92 -22.40 -6.72
N THR A 229 17.09 -23.09 -5.59
CA THR A 229 16.33 -24.29 -5.27
C THR A 229 15.04 -23.88 -4.55
N PRO A 230 13.85 -24.08 -5.13
CA PRO A 230 12.62 -23.75 -4.44
C PRO A 230 12.40 -24.68 -3.25
N VAL A 231 11.97 -24.10 -2.13
CA VAL A 231 11.58 -24.80 -0.91
C VAL A 231 10.12 -24.50 -0.67
N ASP A 232 9.29 -25.54 -0.60
CA ASP A 232 7.86 -25.36 -0.30
C ASP A 232 7.67 -24.87 1.13
N VAL A 233 6.85 -23.82 1.28
CA VAL A 233 6.56 -23.17 2.56
C VAL A 233 5.06 -23.04 2.72
N SER A 234 4.50 -23.72 3.72
CA SER A 234 3.09 -23.60 4.11
C SER A 234 2.81 -22.21 4.68
N THR A 235 1.97 -21.43 4.00
CA THR A 235 1.53 -20.13 4.53
C THR A 235 0.66 -20.28 5.77
N ALA A 236 -0.02 -21.42 5.93
CA ALA A 236 -0.79 -21.72 7.14
C ALA A 236 0.14 -21.91 8.36
N ASP A 237 1.29 -22.54 8.18
CA ASP A 237 2.29 -22.68 9.26
C ASP A 237 2.92 -21.33 9.58
N MET A 238 3.22 -20.52 8.56
CA MET A 238 3.70 -19.15 8.76
C MET A 238 2.66 -18.30 9.52
N GLU A 239 1.37 -18.44 9.19
CA GLU A 239 0.27 -17.80 9.90
C GLU A 239 0.27 -18.21 11.38
N ALA A 240 0.36 -19.50 11.70
CA ALA A 240 0.41 -19.99 13.08
C ALA A 240 1.62 -19.44 13.85
N VAL A 241 2.79 -19.37 13.20
CA VAL A 241 3.99 -18.73 13.78
C VAL A 241 3.76 -17.24 14.05
N ALA A 242 3.14 -16.52 13.10
CA ALA A 242 2.81 -15.11 13.26
C ALA A 242 1.81 -14.87 14.40
N GLN A 243 0.79 -15.73 14.55
CA GLN A 243 -0.12 -15.71 15.70
C GLN A 243 0.63 -15.86 17.02
N GLY A 244 1.57 -16.81 17.10
CA GLY A 244 2.41 -17.01 18.28
C GLY A 244 3.29 -15.79 18.62
N LYS A 245 3.77 -15.05 17.63
CA LYS A 245 4.53 -13.80 17.84
C LYS A 245 3.63 -12.66 18.33
N TYR A 246 2.46 -12.48 17.72
CA TYR A 246 1.48 -11.47 18.12
C TYR A 246 0.96 -11.71 19.53
N ALA A 247 0.70 -12.97 19.92
CA ALA A 247 0.29 -13.33 21.27
C ALA A 247 1.31 -12.96 22.35
N LYS A 248 2.59 -12.78 21.96
CA LYS A 248 3.68 -12.32 22.83
C LYS A 248 3.92 -10.80 22.74
N GLY A 249 3.07 -10.06 22.01
CA GLY A 249 3.19 -8.62 21.81
C GLY A 249 4.22 -8.21 20.75
N VAL A 250 4.78 -9.14 19.98
CA VAL A 250 5.73 -8.82 18.90
C VAL A 250 4.93 -8.57 17.62
N VAL A 251 4.81 -7.29 17.25
CA VAL A 251 3.92 -6.81 16.16
C VAL A 251 4.66 -6.02 15.07
N ASP A 252 5.94 -6.31 14.85
CA ASP A 252 6.71 -5.72 13.76
C ASP A 252 6.43 -6.38 12.39
N LEU A 253 7.04 -5.84 11.32
CA LEU A 253 6.88 -6.34 9.96
C LEU A 253 7.32 -7.81 9.81
N GLY A 254 8.40 -8.22 10.47
CA GLY A 254 8.89 -9.59 10.43
C GLY A 254 7.97 -10.57 11.17
N ALA A 255 7.30 -10.12 12.23
CA ALA A 255 6.25 -10.88 12.88
C ALA A 255 4.96 -10.96 12.04
N SER A 256 4.68 -9.92 11.26
CA SER A 256 3.50 -9.82 10.40
C SER A 256 3.60 -10.68 9.13
N MET A 257 4.81 -11.10 8.75
CA MET A 257 5.06 -11.68 7.43
C MET A 257 4.21 -12.93 7.14
N GLY A 258 3.98 -13.77 8.14
CA GLY A 258 3.16 -14.97 7.97
C GLY A 258 1.71 -14.65 7.61
N PHE A 259 1.11 -13.63 8.23
CA PHE A 259 -0.23 -13.16 7.88
C PHE A 259 -0.27 -12.58 6.47
N LEU A 260 0.73 -11.79 6.10
CA LEU A 260 0.79 -11.15 4.78
C LEU A 260 0.96 -12.19 3.67
N MET A 261 1.84 -13.20 3.84
CA MET A 261 1.99 -14.29 2.87
C MET A 261 0.72 -15.13 2.80
N ARG A 262 0.07 -15.39 3.93
CA ARG A 262 -1.23 -16.07 3.96
C ARG A 262 -2.31 -15.32 3.18
N ALA A 263 -2.37 -14.00 3.31
CA ALA A 263 -3.32 -13.17 2.60
C ALA A 263 -3.12 -13.19 1.07
N VAL A 264 -1.88 -13.35 0.62
CA VAL A 264 -1.50 -13.29 -0.80
C VAL A 264 -1.60 -14.65 -1.47
N PHE A 265 -1.02 -15.69 -0.87
CA PHE A 265 -0.88 -17.01 -1.50
C PHE A 265 -1.88 -18.04 -0.97
N GLY A 266 -2.45 -17.80 0.22
CA GLY A 266 -3.37 -18.73 0.85
C GLY A 266 -4.67 -18.91 0.05
N GLU A 267 -5.12 -20.15 -0.07
CA GLU A 267 -6.33 -20.47 -0.83
C GLU A 267 -7.59 -19.80 -0.26
N GLY A 268 -8.28 -19.05 -1.12
CA GLY A 268 -9.50 -18.32 -0.79
C GLY A 268 -9.28 -17.03 0.00
N TYR A 269 -8.04 -16.56 0.18
CA TYR A 269 -7.75 -15.28 0.83
C TYR A 269 -7.85 -14.06 -0.12
N GLY A 270 -8.01 -14.29 -1.42
CA GLY A 270 -8.26 -13.24 -2.41
C GLY A 270 -6.99 -12.50 -2.85
N GLY A 271 -5.89 -13.25 -3.07
CA GLY A 271 -4.63 -12.72 -3.56
C GLY A 271 -4.66 -12.27 -5.02
N GLU A 272 -5.44 -12.95 -5.87
CA GLU A 272 -5.77 -12.51 -7.23
C GLU A 272 -7.05 -11.67 -7.18
N PHE A 273 -7.00 -10.45 -7.73
CA PHE A 273 -8.17 -9.58 -7.85
C PHE A 273 -8.94 -9.94 -9.11
N GLU A 274 -10.21 -10.30 -8.94
CA GLU A 274 -11.10 -10.69 -10.06
C GLU A 274 -11.56 -9.49 -10.88
N GLU A 275 -11.81 -8.36 -10.22
CA GLU A 275 -12.22 -7.10 -10.83
C GLU A 275 -11.29 -5.97 -10.37
N VAL A 276 -10.87 -5.13 -11.32
CA VAL A 276 -9.99 -3.99 -11.06
C VAL A 276 -10.52 -2.70 -11.69
N ASP A 277 -10.20 -1.59 -11.06
CA ASP A 277 -10.57 -0.21 -11.43
C ASP A 277 -9.53 0.45 -12.37
N ASN A 278 -8.60 -0.34 -12.90
CA ASN A 278 -7.47 0.12 -13.71
C ASN A 278 -7.87 1.08 -14.82
N GLU A 279 -8.85 0.72 -15.66
CA GLU A 279 -9.29 1.55 -16.78
C GLU A 279 -9.82 2.91 -16.31
N MET A 280 -10.69 2.92 -15.30
CA MET A 280 -11.25 4.14 -14.72
C MET A 280 -10.15 5.03 -14.12
N LEU A 281 -9.14 4.44 -13.50
CA LEU A 281 -8.02 5.17 -12.90
C LEU A 281 -6.88 5.51 -13.88
N GLY A 282 -7.00 5.12 -15.16
CA GLY A 282 -5.96 5.34 -16.17
C GLY A 282 -4.67 4.54 -15.93
N ILE A 283 -4.78 3.37 -15.32
CA ILE A 283 -3.65 2.50 -14.97
C ILE A 283 -3.51 1.35 -15.99
N PRO A 284 -2.50 1.37 -16.87
CA PRO A 284 -2.27 0.27 -17.79
C PRO A 284 -1.74 -0.97 -17.05
N LEU A 285 -2.04 -2.15 -17.59
CA LEU A 285 -1.42 -3.40 -17.15
C LEU A 285 0.00 -3.52 -17.71
N LYS A 286 0.87 -4.16 -16.95
CA LYS A 286 2.24 -4.48 -17.38
C LYS A 286 2.28 -5.74 -18.23
N THR A 287 3.22 -5.78 -19.16
CA THR A 287 3.53 -6.99 -19.94
C THR A 287 4.51 -7.90 -19.21
N ASP A 288 4.63 -9.15 -19.67
CA ASP A 288 5.63 -10.09 -19.17
C ASP A 288 7.07 -9.57 -19.37
N ASP A 289 7.33 -8.85 -20.47
CA ASP A 289 8.64 -8.23 -20.73
C ASP A 289 8.96 -7.12 -19.71
N GLU A 290 7.96 -6.33 -19.30
CA GLU A 290 8.14 -5.34 -18.24
C GLU A 290 8.38 -6.00 -16.88
N LEU A 291 7.70 -7.13 -16.59
CA LEU A 291 7.94 -7.90 -15.36
C LEU A 291 9.35 -8.50 -15.37
N GLU A 292 9.79 -9.09 -16.48
CA GLU A 292 11.16 -9.61 -16.64
C GLU A 292 12.20 -8.50 -16.44
N GLY A 293 11.94 -7.30 -16.95
CA GLY A 293 12.77 -6.11 -16.71
C GLY A 293 12.87 -5.73 -15.22
N LEU A 294 11.77 -5.81 -14.47
CA LEU A 294 11.76 -5.57 -13.02
C LEU A 294 12.53 -6.65 -12.24
N VAL A 295 12.43 -7.91 -12.67
CA VAL A 295 13.22 -9.01 -12.11
C VAL A 295 14.71 -8.78 -12.37
N GLY A 296 15.09 -8.41 -13.59
CA GLY A 296 16.46 -8.05 -13.94
C GLY A 296 17.01 -6.87 -13.13
N ALA A 297 16.20 -5.83 -12.91
CA ALA A 297 16.58 -4.70 -12.06
C ALA A 297 16.83 -5.15 -10.61
N ALA A 298 16.00 -6.05 -10.07
CA ALA A 298 16.20 -6.59 -8.72
C ALA A 298 17.49 -7.43 -8.63
N LEU A 299 17.78 -8.26 -9.64
CA LEU A 299 19.01 -9.06 -9.71
C LEU A 299 20.27 -8.18 -9.77
N ALA A 300 20.26 -7.11 -10.56
CA ALA A 300 21.40 -6.20 -10.70
C ALA A 300 21.79 -5.54 -9.36
N THR A 301 20.86 -5.38 -8.43
CA THR A 301 21.17 -4.82 -7.10
C THR A 301 21.91 -5.78 -6.17
N LEU A 302 22.04 -7.05 -6.56
CA LEU A 302 22.84 -8.04 -5.82
C LEU A 302 24.33 -7.93 -6.13
N GLU A 303 24.66 -7.34 -7.26
CA GLU A 303 26.04 -7.16 -7.75
C GLU A 303 26.67 -5.84 -7.29
N ALA A 304 25.84 -4.92 -6.78
CA ALA A 304 26.21 -3.60 -6.29
C ALA A 304 26.50 -3.57 -4.78
#